data_AF-A0A7K0X8L8-F1
#
_entry.id   AF-A0A7K0X8L8-F1
#
_cell.length_a   1.000
_cell.length_b   1.000
_cell.length_c   1.000
_cell.angle_alpha   90.00
_cell.angle_beta   90.00
_cell.angle_gamma   90.00
#
_symmetry.space_group_name_H-M   'P 1'
#
loop_
_entity.id
_entity.type
_entity.pdbx_description
1 polymer ?
#
loop_
_entity_poly.entity_id
_entity_poly.type
_entity_poly.pdbx_seq_one_letter_code
_entity_poly.pdbx_strand_id
1 'polypeptide(L)'
;MLKANDPCWCGSGQKFKRCHRDAKEQLQPGLISPMRTVPAEIPRPEYAETGNVTRRPEERIKDAAFIERMRRAGHAAAEVLDIGAAVIAPGVTTDEIDAVVHQAYIDRGGYPSTLNYRGYPKSLCTSVNEVICHGIPDDRPLRDGDIVNLDVTIWLDGVHGDTNATYCVGNVDDASKRLIDVTRQCLDRGIAAVAPGRPFSDIGRAIETHAVANGYEVVRAFVGHGIGEQFHTDLQIPHYYEPRMTTIMEPGMVFTIEPMISMGTGQHKIWDDDWTAVTADGSRTAQFEHTIVVTGTGVEILTTTA
;
A
#
# COMPACT_ATOMS: atom_id res chain seq x y z
N MET A 1 12.26 18.84 5.91
CA MET A 1 12.52 19.16 4.48
C MET A 1 14.00 19.38 4.23
N LEU A 2 14.58 18.63 3.29
CA LEU A 2 15.94 18.84 2.80
C LEU A 2 16.05 20.14 1.96
N LYS A 3 16.99 21.01 2.33
CA LYS A 3 17.30 22.23 1.58
C LYS A 3 18.19 21.90 0.38
N ALA A 4 18.16 22.77 -0.64
CA ALA A 4 18.90 22.58 -1.90
C ALA A 4 20.38 22.22 -1.71
N ASN A 5 21.02 22.79 -0.67
CA ASN A 5 22.44 22.63 -0.41
C ASN A 5 22.77 21.57 0.65
N ASP A 6 21.77 20.90 1.23
CA ASP A 6 22.00 19.83 2.20
C ASP A 6 22.60 18.60 1.50
N PRO A 7 23.35 17.74 2.20
CA PRO A 7 23.78 16.45 1.67
C PRO A 7 22.58 15.64 1.15
N CYS A 8 22.75 14.99 0.00
CA CYS A 8 21.69 14.17 -0.58
C CYS A 8 21.43 12.93 0.27
N TRP A 9 20.15 12.57 0.42
CA TRP A 9 19.70 11.41 1.20
C TRP A 9 20.24 10.08 0.68
N CYS A 10 20.60 9.98 -0.60
CA CYS A 10 21.12 8.75 -1.22
C CYS A 10 22.58 8.42 -0.85
N GLY A 11 23.23 9.21 -0.01
CA GLY A 11 24.62 8.95 0.41
C GLY A 11 25.68 9.22 -0.68
N SER A 12 25.31 9.79 -1.83
CA SER A 12 26.22 10.07 -2.95
C SER A 12 27.33 11.09 -2.66
N GLY A 13 27.29 11.74 -1.49
CA GLY A 13 28.17 12.86 -1.13
C GLY A 13 27.87 14.16 -1.91
N GLN A 14 26.90 14.15 -2.83
CA GLN A 14 26.49 15.34 -3.57
C GLN A 14 25.46 16.16 -2.79
N LYS A 15 25.31 17.45 -3.16
CA LYS A 15 24.22 18.30 -2.66
C LYS A 15 22.89 17.80 -3.21
N PHE A 16 21.84 17.78 -2.40
CA PHE A 16 20.49 17.35 -2.79
C PHE A 16 20.05 17.96 -4.13
N LYS A 17 20.31 19.25 -4.35
CA LYS A 17 19.94 19.91 -5.62
C LYS A 17 20.60 19.37 -6.88
N ARG A 18 21.84 18.90 -6.75
CA ARG A 18 22.60 18.35 -7.88
C ARG A 18 22.35 16.87 -8.11
N CYS A 19 21.78 16.19 -7.11
CA CYS A 19 21.60 14.75 -7.11
C CYS A 19 20.15 14.33 -7.36
N HIS A 20 19.17 14.92 -6.65
CA HIS A 20 17.76 14.49 -6.69
C HIS A 20 16.72 15.62 -6.69
N ARG A 21 17.04 16.88 -6.33
CA ARG A 21 16.03 17.98 -6.40
C ARG A 21 15.72 18.41 -7.82
N ASP A 22 16.79 18.65 -8.61
CA ASP A 22 16.71 19.15 -9.99
C ASP A 22 17.23 18.09 -10.98
N ALA A 23 17.29 16.83 -10.53
CA ALA A 23 17.75 15.72 -11.36
C ALA A 23 16.82 15.57 -12.57
N LYS A 24 17.41 15.39 -13.75
CA LYS A 24 16.71 15.20 -15.04
C LYS A 24 15.85 13.92 -15.11
N GLU A 25 15.61 13.25 -13.99
CA GLU A 25 15.04 11.91 -13.89
C GLU A 25 13.95 11.79 -12.80
N GLN A 26 13.20 12.86 -12.51
CA GLN A 26 11.93 12.68 -11.80
C GLN A 26 11.04 11.73 -12.61
N LEU A 27 10.35 10.81 -11.94
CA LEU A 27 9.44 9.90 -12.61
C LEU A 27 8.43 10.70 -13.45
N GLN A 28 8.09 10.14 -14.60
CA GLN A 28 7.07 10.63 -15.51
C GLN A 28 6.09 9.49 -15.78
N PRO A 29 4.80 9.78 -15.97
CA PRO A 29 3.84 8.77 -16.38
C PRO A 29 4.22 8.22 -17.76
N GLY A 30 4.17 6.89 -17.88
CA GLY A 30 4.23 6.16 -19.13
C GLY A 30 2.88 6.08 -19.83
N LEU A 31 2.82 5.29 -20.89
CA LEU A 31 1.58 4.96 -21.59
C LEU A 31 0.82 3.86 -20.83
N ILE A 32 -0.45 4.12 -20.55
CA ILE A 32 -1.35 3.16 -19.88
C ILE A 32 -2.03 2.30 -20.95
N SER A 33 -1.85 0.98 -20.90
CA SER A 33 -2.53 0.05 -21.81
C SER A 33 -4.03 -0.08 -21.46
N PRO A 34 -4.90 -0.56 -22.38
CA PRO A 34 -6.33 -0.74 -22.10
C PRO A 34 -6.62 -1.58 -20.85
N MET A 35 -7.75 -1.28 -20.20
CA MET A 35 -8.24 -2.04 -19.05
C MET A 35 -8.45 -3.52 -19.41
N ARG A 36 -7.97 -4.42 -18.55
CA ARG A 36 -8.08 -5.88 -18.74
C ARG A 36 -9.49 -6.37 -18.39
N THR A 37 -9.92 -7.45 -19.05
CA THR A 37 -11.27 -8.01 -18.87
C THR A 37 -11.29 -9.12 -17.84
N VAL A 38 -12.27 -9.10 -16.93
CA VAL A 38 -12.53 -10.19 -15.99
C VAL A 38 -13.61 -11.13 -16.54
N PRO A 39 -13.40 -12.47 -16.57
CA PRO A 39 -14.39 -13.46 -16.99
C PRO A 39 -15.76 -13.31 -16.29
N ALA A 40 -16.85 -13.57 -17.02
CA ALA A 40 -18.23 -13.30 -16.57
C ALA A 40 -18.60 -14.06 -15.28
N GLU A 41 -18.05 -15.27 -15.11
CA GLU A 41 -18.25 -16.18 -14.00
C GLU A 41 -17.65 -15.72 -12.66
N ILE A 42 -16.68 -14.81 -12.68
CA ILE A 42 -16.08 -14.29 -11.44
C ILE A 42 -17.05 -13.32 -10.76
N PRO A 43 -17.41 -13.53 -9.48
CA PRO A 43 -18.21 -12.57 -8.72
C PRO A 43 -17.56 -11.20 -8.67
N ARG A 44 -18.35 -10.14 -8.80
CA ARG A 44 -17.87 -8.75 -8.88
C ARG A 44 -18.35 -7.93 -7.68
N PRO A 45 -17.55 -6.97 -7.19
CA PRO A 45 -18.05 -5.95 -6.28
C PRO A 45 -18.98 -4.97 -7.02
N GLU A 46 -19.80 -4.24 -6.26
CA GLU A 46 -20.85 -3.35 -6.80
C GLU A 46 -20.36 -2.27 -7.78
N TYR A 47 -19.10 -1.83 -7.64
CA TYR A 47 -18.52 -0.78 -8.45
C TYR A 47 -17.88 -1.29 -9.75
N ALA A 48 -17.74 -2.61 -9.93
CA ALA A 48 -16.95 -3.17 -11.04
C ALA A 48 -17.41 -2.69 -12.43
N GLU A 49 -18.72 -2.48 -12.62
CA GLU A 49 -19.27 -2.02 -13.90
C GLU A 49 -19.25 -0.49 -14.04
N THR A 50 -19.59 0.23 -12.97
CA THR A 50 -19.89 1.67 -13.06
C THR A 50 -18.76 2.57 -12.56
N GLY A 51 -17.81 1.98 -11.84
CA GLY A 51 -16.81 2.65 -11.03
C GLY A 51 -17.34 3.45 -9.84
N ASN A 52 -18.66 3.51 -9.64
CA ASN A 52 -19.27 4.25 -8.55
C ASN A 52 -19.27 3.43 -7.27
N VAL A 53 -18.64 3.97 -6.23
CA VAL A 53 -18.58 3.35 -4.91
C VAL A 53 -19.67 3.96 -4.02
N THR A 54 -20.60 3.14 -3.54
CA THR A 54 -21.67 3.61 -2.66
C THR A 54 -21.29 3.36 -1.22
N ARG A 55 -21.07 4.43 -0.46
CA ARG A 55 -20.81 4.30 0.98
C ARG A 55 -22.05 3.75 1.68
N ARG A 56 -21.87 2.66 2.41
CA ARG A 56 -22.92 2.07 3.26
C ARG A 56 -22.38 1.78 4.66
N PRO A 57 -23.25 1.79 5.68
CA PRO A 57 -22.86 1.28 6.99
C PRO A 57 -22.48 -0.19 6.88
N GLU A 58 -21.37 -0.55 7.49
CA GLU A 58 -20.92 -1.92 7.64
C GLU A 58 -20.46 -2.12 9.08
N GLU A 59 -20.87 -3.23 9.70
CA GLU A 59 -20.53 -3.50 11.09
C GLU A 59 -19.02 -3.65 11.23
N ARG A 60 -18.44 -2.92 12.19
CA ARG A 60 -17.00 -2.96 12.46
C ARG A 60 -16.58 -4.28 13.10
N ILE A 61 -17.43 -4.86 13.94
CA ILE A 61 -17.19 -6.14 14.61
C ILE A 61 -17.75 -7.26 13.74
N LYS A 62 -16.87 -8.18 13.32
CA LYS A 62 -17.19 -9.29 12.43
C LYS A 62 -17.37 -10.59 13.22
N ASP A 63 -18.30 -11.42 12.76
CA ASP A 63 -18.46 -12.77 13.31
C ASP A 63 -17.38 -13.74 12.78
N ALA A 64 -17.33 -14.93 13.35
CA ALA A 64 -16.31 -15.92 12.99
C ALA A 64 -16.40 -16.39 11.53
N ALA A 65 -17.60 -16.46 10.95
CA ALA A 65 -17.80 -16.89 9.56
C ALA A 65 -17.31 -15.81 8.57
N PHE A 66 -17.52 -14.55 8.90
CA PHE A 66 -17.00 -13.41 8.17
C PHE A 66 -15.46 -13.37 8.23
N ILE A 67 -14.88 -13.54 9.42
CA ILE A 67 -13.42 -13.58 9.60
C ILE A 67 -12.79 -14.73 8.79
N GLU A 68 -13.48 -15.87 8.68
CA GLU A 68 -13.01 -17.00 7.88
C GLU A 68 -13.05 -16.69 6.36
N ARG A 69 -14.01 -15.91 5.87
CA ARG A 69 -13.98 -15.35 4.50
C ARG A 69 -12.79 -14.40 4.33
N MET A 70 -12.57 -13.50 5.29
CA MET A 70 -11.44 -12.55 5.28
C MET A 70 -10.09 -13.28 5.25
N ARG A 71 -9.95 -14.38 6.00
CA ARG A 71 -8.72 -15.20 6.01
C ARG A 71 -8.44 -15.81 4.64
N ARG A 72 -9.46 -16.36 3.96
CA ARG A 72 -9.30 -16.88 2.59
C ARG A 72 -8.95 -15.79 1.58
N ALA A 73 -9.62 -14.64 1.64
CA ALA A 73 -9.31 -13.51 0.76
C ALA A 73 -7.89 -12.95 1.04
N GLY A 74 -7.50 -12.83 2.32
CA GLY A 74 -6.19 -12.35 2.70
C GLY A 74 -5.05 -13.29 2.31
N HIS A 75 -5.20 -14.61 2.49
CA HIS A 75 -4.24 -15.59 1.97
C HIS A 75 -4.11 -15.51 0.44
N ALA A 76 -5.23 -15.41 -0.27
CA ALA A 76 -5.23 -15.26 -1.72
C ALA A 76 -4.52 -13.97 -2.17
N ALA A 77 -4.72 -12.85 -1.47
CA ALA A 77 -4.02 -11.59 -1.75
C ALA A 77 -2.50 -11.73 -1.52
N ALA A 78 -2.08 -12.37 -0.42
CA ALA A 78 -0.67 -12.61 -0.13
C ALA A 78 0.02 -13.48 -1.20
N GLU A 79 -0.65 -14.53 -1.69
CA GLU A 79 -0.12 -15.35 -2.78
C GLU A 79 -0.03 -14.57 -4.11
N VAL A 80 -1.01 -13.70 -4.40
CA VAL A 80 -0.98 -12.83 -5.59
C VAL A 80 0.18 -11.84 -5.50
N LEU A 81 0.43 -11.27 -4.32
CA LEU A 81 1.57 -10.40 -4.05
C LEU A 81 2.89 -11.12 -4.34
N ASP A 82 3.06 -12.35 -3.84
CA ASP A 82 4.26 -13.16 -4.07
C ASP A 82 4.49 -13.46 -5.56
N ILE A 83 3.41 -13.74 -6.32
CA ILE A 83 3.47 -13.95 -7.77
C ILE A 83 3.91 -12.67 -8.49
N GLY A 84 3.36 -11.51 -8.13
CA GLY A 84 3.76 -10.22 -8.68
C GLY A 84 5.22 -9.87 -8.35
N ALA A 85 5.65 -10.15 -7.11
CA ALA A 85 7.01 -9.93 -6.67
C ALA A 85 8.04 -10.78 -7.43
N ALA A 86 7.68 -12.00 -7.80
CA ALA A 86 8.57 -12.94 -8.49
C ALA A 86 8.99 -12.49 -9.89
N VAL A 87 8.24 -11.58 -10.52
CA VAL A 87 8.56 -11.06 -11.86
C VAL A 87 9.27 -9.70 -11.84
N ILE A 88 9.53 -9.12 -10.66
CA ILE A 88 10.24 -7.85 -10.54
C ILE A 88 11.69 -8.03 -10.99
N ALA A 89 12.06 -7.33 -12.06
CA ALA A 89 13.43 -7.28 -12.55
C ALA A 89 13.69 -5.99 -13.34
N PRO A 90 14.95 -5.53 -13.45
CA PRO A 90 15.30 -4.45 -14.37
C PRO A 90 14.82 -4.76 -15.80
N GLY A 91 14.14 -3.81 -16.44
CA GLY A 91 13.59 -3.93 -17.78
C GLY A 91 12.11 -4.35 -17.84
N VAL A 92 11.57 -4.97 -16.79
CA VAL A 92 10.14 -5.33 -16.72
C VAL A 92 9.32 -4.07 -16.48
N THR A 93 8.21 -3.90 -17.20
CA THR A 93 7.30 -2.76 -17.01
C THR A 93 6.30 -3.01 -15.89
N THR A 94 5.76 -1.94 -15.31
CA THR A 94 4.69 -2.07 -14.31
C THR A 94 3.41 -2.65 -14.93
N ASP A 95 3.11 -2.38 -16.21
CA ASP A 95 2.00 -3.01 -16.93
C ASP A 95 2.19 -4.52 -17.19
N GLU A 96 3.44 -5.00 -17.33
CA GLU A 96 3.76 -6.43 -17.38
C GLU A 96 3.50 -7.10 -16.03
N ILE A 97 3.84 -6.43 -14.93
CA ILE A 97 3.51 -6.89 -13.57
C ILE A 97 1.98 -6.93 -13.38
N ASP A 98 1.25 -5.89 -13.84
CA ASP A 98 -0.21 -5.87 -13.83
C ASP A 98 -0.82 -7.04 -14.60
N ALA A 99 -0.26 -7.41 -15.76
CA ALA A 99 -0.73 -8.57 -16.51
C ALA A 99 -0.66 -9.87 -15.69
N VAL A 100 0.48 -10.08 -15.03
CA VAL A 100 0.76 -11.28 -14.22
C VAL A 100 -0.16 -11.32 -13.00
N VAL A 101 -0.27 -10.19 -12.28
CA VAL A 101 -1.11 -10.07 -11.09
C VAL A 101 -2.60 -10.16 -11.43
N HIS A 102 -3.04 -9.53 -12.53
CA HIS A 102 -4.40 -9.67 -13.04
C HIS A 102 -4.77 -11.14 -13.22
N GLN A 103 -3.95 -11.90 -13.95
CA GLN A 103 -4.20 -13.32 -14.18
C GLN A 103 -4.19 -14.12 -12.87
N ALA A 104 -3.29 -13.79 -11.93
CA ALA A 104 -3.24 -14.45 -10.63
C ALA A 104 -4.51 -14.27 -9.78
N TYR A 105 -5.22 -13.14 -9.91
CA TYR A 105 -6.56 -12.99 -9.32
C TYR A 105 -7.59 -13.88 -10.01
N ILE A 106 -7.60 -13.89 -11.35
CA ILE A 106 -8.55 -14.68 -12.15
C ILE A 106 -8.43 -16.17 -11.83
N ASP A 107 -7.19 -16.68 -11.75
CA ASP A 107 -6.90 -18.09 -11.45
C ASP A 107 -7.40 -18.52 -10.06
N ARG A 108 -7.59 -17.56 -9.15
CA ARG A 108 -8.15 -17.77 -7.80
C ARG A 108 -9.66 -17.54 -7.73
N GLY A 109 -10.31 -17.25 -8.85
CA GLY A 109 -11.72 -16.91 -8.91
C GLY A 109 -12.07 -15.57 -8.26
N GLY A 110 -11.07 -14.71 -8.06
CA GLY A 110 -11.25 -13.39 -7.44
C GLY A 110 -11.24 -12.25 -8.44
N TYR A 111 -11.89 -11.16 -8.07
CA TYR A 111 -11.88 -9.92 -8.83
C TYR A 111 -10.77 -8.98 -8.32
N PRO A 112 -9.95 -8.35 -9.19
CA PRO A 112 -8.96 -7.36 -8.76
C PRO A 112 -9.66 -6.10 -8.23
N SER A 113 -9.64 -5.86 -6.93
CA SER A 113 -10.53 -4.85 -6.31
C SER A 113 -10.25 -3.43 -6.79
N THR A 114 -9.02 -3.10 -7.14
CA THR A 114 -8.67 -1.79 -7.68
C THR A 114 -9.26 -1.55 -9.07
N LEU A 115 -9.54 -2.60 -9.84
CA LEU A 115 -10.03 -2.48 -11.20
C LEU A 115 -11.40 -1.79 -11.24
N ASN A 116 -11.42 -0.63 -11.91
CA ASN A 116 -12.55 0.30 -12.00
C ASN A 116 -13.00 0.90 -10.65
N TYR A 117 -12.30 0.70 -9.54
CA TYR A 117 -12.65 1.35 -8.27
C TYR A 117 -12.50 2.87 -8.40
N ARG A 118 -13.63 3.62 -8.37
CA ARG A 118 -13.67 5.06 -8.70
C ARG A 118 -13.03 5.40 -10.06
N GLY A 119 -13.05 4.46 -10.99
CA GLY A 119 -12.43 4.62 -12.32
C GLY A 119 -10.93 4.31 -12.37
N TYR A 120 -10.32 3.75 -11.32
CA TYR A 120 -8.92 3.31 -11.39
C TYR A 120 -8.72 2.26 -12.51
N PRO A 121 -7.72 2.40 -13.39
CA PRO A 121 -7.73 1.68 -14.68
C PRO A 121 -7.05 0.29 -14.66
N LYS A 122 -6.45 -0.12 -13.53
CA LYS A 122 -5.57 -1.30 -13.44
C LYS A 122 -5.92 -2.21 -12.26
N SER A 123 -5.27 -3.36 -12.18
CA SER A 123 -5.62 -4.49 -11.30
C SER A 123 -4.82 -4.51 -9.98
N LEU A 124 -3.78 -3.70 -9.90
CA LEU A 124 -2.97 -3.42 -8.71
C LEU A 124 -2.43 -1.99 -8.81
N CYS A 125 -1.87 -1.47 -7.72
CA CYS A 125 -1.03 -0.27 -7.78
C CYS A 125 0.45 -0.64 -7.83
N THR A 126 1.25 0.12 -8.59
CA THR A 126 2.71 -0.01 -8.67
C THR A 126 3.37 1.33 -8.38
N SER A 127 3.93 1.48 -7.18
CA SER A 127 4.46 2.76 -6.68
C SER A 127 5.98 2.73 -6.65
N VAL A 128 6.61 3.37 -7.64
CA VAL A 128 8.06 3.37 -7.83
C VAL A 128 8.71 4.61 -7.18
N ASN A 129 9.79 4.42 -6.43
CA ASN A 129 10.64 5.48 -5.87
C ASN A 129 9.88 6.56 -5.08
N GLU A 130 9.68 7.77 -5.62
CA GLU A 130 8.99 8.89 -4.97
C GLU A 130 7.46 8.78 -4.97
N VAL A 131 6.90 7.79 -5.65
CA VAL A 131 5.47 7.49 -5.59
C VAL A 131 5.15 6.91 -4.21
N ILE A 132 4.28 7.62 -3.49
CA ILE A 132 3.78 7.27 -2.15
C ILE A 132 2.86 6.07 -2.25
N CYS A 133 1.83 6.16 -3.08
CA CYS A 133 0.81 5.13 -3.28
C CYS A 133 0.05 5.39 -4.60
N HIS A 134 -0.78 4.42 -5.00
CA HIS A 134 -1.71 4.49 -6.14
C HIS A 134 -1.05 4.75 -7.51
N GLY A 135 0.24 4.47 -7.67
CA GLY A 135 0.88 4.54 -8.98
C GLY A 135 0.17 3.61 -9.98
N ILE A 136 -0.18 4.13 -11.15
CA ILE A 136 -0.88 3.36 -12.19
C ILE A 136 0.14 2.55 -13.00
N PRO A 137 -0.02 1.22 -13.14
CA PRO A 137 0.77 0.42 -14.07
C PRO A 137 0.78 0.97 -15.49
N ASP A 138 1.97 1.15 -16.05
CA ASP A 138 2.25 1.77 -17.35
C ASP A 138 3.43 1.08 -18.07
N ASP A 139 3.85 1.63 -19.21
CA ASP A 139 4.94 1.10 -20.02
C ASP A 139 6.35 1.47 -19.53
N ARG A 140 6.51 2.07 -18.33
CA ARG A 140 7.83 2.40 -17.79
C ARG A 140 8.56 1.12 -17.38
N PRO A 141 9.72 0.80 -17.99
CA PRO A 141 10.54 -0.29 -17.51
C PRO A 141 11.18 0.07 -16.16
N LEU A 142 11.11 -0.84 -15.20
CA LEU A 142 11.82 -0.75 -13.94
C LEU A 142 13.34 -0.69 -14.20
N ARG A 143 14.06 0.14 -13.43
CA ARG A 143 15.50 0.34 -13.58
C ARG A 143 16.26 -0.32 -12.44
N ASP A 144 17.48 -0.79 -12.71
CA ASP A 144 18.39 -1.24 -11.65
C ASP A 144 18.60 -0.10 -10.63
N GLY A 145 18.36 -0.40 -9.36
CA GLY A 145 18.41 0.58 -8.27
C GLY A 145 17.07 1.25 -7.92
N ASP A 146 15.99 1.01 -8.66
CA ASP A 146 14.63 1.40 -8.25
C ASP A 146 14.19 0.61 -7.02
N ILE A 147 13.27 1.21 -6.26
CA ILE A 147 12.39 0.47 -5.34
C ILE A 147 10.96 0.56 -5.87
N VAL A 148 10.17 -0.50 -5.71
CA VAL A 148 8.79 -0.55 -6.19
C VAL A 148 7.90 -1.20 -5.14
N ASN A 149 6.82 -0.54 -4.75
CA ASN A 149 5.75 -1.15 -3.98
C ASN A 149 4.71 -1.75 -4.93
N LEU A 150 4.29 -2.98 -4.64
CA LEU A 150 3.14 -3.64 -5.25
C LEU A 150 2.02 -3.70 -4.21
N ASP A 151 0.85 -3.18 -4.58
CA ASP A 151 -0.32 -3.11 -3.70
C ASP A 151 -1.48 -3.89 -4.32
N VAL A 152 -1.87 -4.98 -3.65
CA VAL A 152 -2.79 -5.98 -4.17
C VAL A 152 -4.01 -6.14 -3.26
N THR A 153 -5.18 -6.09 -3.89
CA THR A 153 -6.45 -6.30 -3.21
C THR A 153 -7.34 -7.24 -4.00
N ILE A 154 -7.68 -8.40 -3.45
CA ILE A 154 -8.60 -9.36 -4.08
C ILE A 154 -10.00 -9.26 -3.49
N TRP A 155 -11.03 -9.25 -4.34
CA TRP A 155 -12.41 -9.51 -3.94
C TRP A 155 -12.71 -11.00 -4.15
N LEU A 156 -12.93 -11.71 -3.04
CA LEU A 156 -13.17 -13.15 -3.01
C LEU A 156 -14.20 -13.48 -1.91
N ASP A 157 -15.12 -14.40 -2.19
CA ASP A 157 -16.17 -14.81 -1.24
C ASP A 157 -16.95 -13.64 -0.61
N GLY A 158 -17.17 -12.58 -1.39
CA GLY A 158 -17.91 -11.40 -0.96
C GLY A 158 -17.18 -10.50 0.04
N VAL A 159 -15.85 -10.60 0.15
CA VAL A 159 -15.01 -9.67 0.93
C VAL A 159 -13.73 -9.29 0.18
N HIS A 160 -13.11 -8.18 0.57
CA HIS A 160 -11.80 -7.74 0.09
C HIS A 160 -10.68 -8.23 1.02
N GLY A 161 -9.57 -8.71 0.47
CA GLY A 161 -8.33 -8.96 1.19
C GLY A 161 -7.20 -8.12 0.60
N ASP A 162 -6.45 -7.42 1.45
CA ASP A 162 -5.59 -6.31 1.04
C ASP A 162 -4.20 -6.33 1.69
N THR A 163 -3.16 -6.20 0.88
CA THR A 163 -1.77 -6.22 1.34
C THR A 163 -0.83 -5.64 0.28
N ASN A 164 0.28 -5.07 0.74
CA ASN A 164 1.31 -4.50 -0.11
C ASN A 164 2.70 -4.66 0.49
N ALA A 165 3.71 -4.61 -0.36
CA ALA A 165 5.11 -4.63 0.07
C ALA A 165 6.02 -3.88 -0.92
N THR A 166 7.09 -3.30 -0.39
CA THR A 166 8.13 -2.65 -1.20
C THR A 166 9.30 -3.60 -1.49
N TYR A 167 9.68 -3.69 -2.76
CA TYR A 167 10.72 -4.56 -3.28
C TYR A 167 11.88 -3.76 -3.88
N CYS A 168 13.07 -4.37 -3.88
CA CYS A 168 14.24 -3.86 -4.58
C CYS A 168 14.22 -4.30 -6.05
N VAL A 169 14.54 -3.40 -6.97
CA VAL A 169 14.78 -3.73 -8.38
C VAL A 169 16.28 -3.83 -8.61
N GLY A 170 16.80 -5.06 -8.73
CA GLY A 170 18.23 -5.29 -8.92
C GLY A 170 19.07 -4.78 -7.74
N ASN A 171 20.12 -4.01 -8.04
CA ASN A 171 21.08 -3.53 -7.03
C ASN A 171 20.69 -2.16 -6.47
N VAL A 172 20.02 -2.16 -5.32
CA VAL A 172 19.59 -0.95 -4.62
C VAL A 172 20.64 -0.45 -3.61
N ASP A 173 20.74 0.88 -3.47
CA ASP A 173 21.64 1.53 -2.51
C ASP A 173 21.25 1.27 -1.04
N ASP A 174 22.20 1.47 -0.12
CA ASP A 174 22.00 1.18 1.31
C ASP A 174 20.95 2.08 1.97
N ALA A 175 20.79 3.32 1.49
CA ALA A 175 19.82 4.25 2.06
C ALA A 175 18.38 3.82 1.74
N SER A 176 18.16 3.33 0.52
CA SER A 176 16.90 2.75 0.05
C SER A 176 16.60 1.40 0.72
N LYS A 177 17.61 0.53 0.91
CA LYS A 177 17.46 -0.69 1.72
C LYS A 177 17.05 -0.37 3.16
N ARG A 178 17.68 0.65 3.76
CA ARG A 178 17.33 1.10 5.12
C ARG A 178 15.92 1.68 5.20
N LEU A 179 15.47 2.42 4.18
CA LEU A 179 14.10 2.91 4.09
C LEU A 179 13.10 1.75 4.11
N ILE A 180 13.31 0.74 3.26
CA ILE A 180 12.45 -0.45 3.19
C ILE A 180 12.40 -1.16 4.56
N ASP A 181 13.55 -1.41 5.17
CA ASP A 181 13.61 -2.13 6.44
C ASP A 181 12.93 -1.36 7.58
N VAL A 182 13.16 -0.05 7.70
CA VAL A 182 12.50 0.78 8.72
C VAL A 182 11.00 0.88 8.48
N THR A 183 10.55 0.91 7.24
CA THR A 183 9.11 0.93 6.90
C THR A 183 8.43 -0.36 7.35
N ARG A 184 9.06 -1.51 7.11
CA ARG A 184 8.58 -2.80 7.62
C ARG A 184 8.55 -2.83 9.15
N GLN A 185 9.60 -2.34 9.81
CA GLN A 185 9.62 -2.24 11.29
C GLN A 185 8.53 -1.28 11.82
N CYS A 186 8.18 -0.23 11.08
CA CYS A 186 7.05 0.63 11.40
C CYS A 186 5.74 -0.16 11.38
N LEU A 187 5.48 -0.94 10.31
CA LEU A 187 4.31 -1.81 10.23
C LEU A 187 4.26 -2.79 11.41
N ASP A 188 5.36 -3.51 11.67
CA ASP A 188 5.46 -4.48 12.78
C ASP A 188 5.13 -3.83 14.13
N ARG A 189 5.61 -2.61 14.37
CA ARG A 189 5.32 -1.85 15.60
C ARG A 189 3.88 -1.37 15.66
N GLY A 190 3.30 -0.97 14.53
CA GLY A 190 1.89 -0.65 14.43
C GLY A 190 1.01 -1.85 14.79
N ILE A 191 1.30 -3.01 14.22
CA ILE A 191 0.60 -4.27 14.51
C ILE A 191 0.79 -4.67 15.98
N ALA A 192 2.00 -4.55 16.54
CA ALA A 192 2.28 -4.87 17.94
C ALA A 192 1.54 -3.95 18.94
N ALA A 193 1.07 -2.78 18.51
CA ALA A 193 0.24 -1.89 19.33
C ALA A 193 -1.25 -2.28 19.35
N VAL A 194 -1.67 -3.22 18.49
CA VAL A 194 -3.05 -3.68 18.41
C VAL A 194 -3.37 -4.58 19.59
N ALA A 195 -4.32 -4.14 20.41
CA ALA A 195 -4.86 -4.93 21.51
C ALA A 195 -6.30 -4.50 21.84
N PRO A 196 -7.16 -5.44 22.27
CA PRO A 196 -8.51 -5.11 22.69
C PRO A 196 -8.51 -4.11 23.85
N GLY A 197 -9.41 -3.12 23.81
CA GLY A 197 -9.52 -2.08 24.83
C GLY A 197 -8.52 -0.93 24.71
N ARG A 198 -7.66 -0.93 23.68
CA ARG A 198 -6.73 0.18 23.39
C ARG A 198 -7.27 1.08 22.28
N PRO A 199 -6.96 2.39 22.29
CA PRO A 199 -7.38 3.30 21.23
C PRO A 199 -6.55 3.13 19.97
N PHE A 200 -7.15 3.34 18.79
CA PHE A 200 -6.43 3.33 17.50
C PHE A 200 -5.26 4.31 17.42
N SER A 201 -5.28 5.41 18.19
CA SER A 201 -4.15 6.36 18.28
C SER A 201 -2.84 5.74 18.75
N ASP A 202 -2.86 4.59 19.43
CA ASP A 202 -1.65 3.89 19.84
C ASP A 202 -0.88 3.32 18.63
N ILE A 203 -1.56 2.93 17.54
CA ILE A 203 -0.94 2.43 16.30
C ILE A 203 -0.10 3.54 15.66
N GLY A 204 -0.71 4.69 15.39
CA GLY A 204 -0.02 5.84 14.81
C GLY A 204 1.11 6.37 15.71
N ARG A 205 0.96 6.30 17.04
CA ARG A 205 2.04 6.63 17.98
C ARG A 205 3.23 5.68 17.82
N ALA A 206 2.99 4.38 17.75
CA ALA A 206 4.04 3.37 17.63
C ALA A 206 4.83 3.53 16.32
N ILE A 207 4.12 3.73 15.21
CA ILE A 207 4.70 3.96 13.88
C ILE A 207 5.52 5.26 13.85
N GLU A 208 4.92 6.39 14.19
CA GLU A 208 5.58 7.71 14.08
C GLU A 208 6.80 7.81 14.98
N THR A 209 6.72 7.26 16.20
CA THR A 209 7.88 7.23 17.11
C THR A 209 9.06 6.50 16.49
N HIS A 210 8.83 5.38 15.81
CA HIS A 210 9.90 4.60 15.19
C HIS A 210 10.46 5.25 13.92
N ALA A 211 9.59 5.79 13.06
CA ALA A 211 10.00 6.50 11.85
C ALA A 211 10.88 7.72 12.21
N VAL A 212 10.42 8.56 13.13
CA VAL A 212 11.14 9.78 13.57
C VAL A 212 12.47 9.43 14.24
N ALA A 213 12.51 8.40 15.10
CA ALA A 213 13.75 7.96 15.73
C ALA A 213 14.81 7.49 14.71
N ASN A 214 14.38 7.05 13.52
CA ASN A 214 15.26 6.63 12.44
C ASN A 214 15.54 7.71 11.39
N GLY A 215 15.00 8.92 11.57
CA GLY A 215 15.21 10.07 10.68
C GLY A 215 14.30 10.13 9.46
N TYR A 216 13.15 9.44 9.49
CA TYR A 216 12.16 9.43 8.41
C TYR A 216 10.90 10.21 8.79
N GLU A 217 10.08 10.58 7.80
CA GLU A 217 8.79 11.25 8.00
C GLU A 217 7.63 10.31 7.62
N VAL A 218 6.52 10.38 8.35
CA VAL A 218 5.29 9.62 8.05
C VAL A 218 4.41 10.44 7.12
N VAL A 219 3.93 9.85 6.02
CA VAL A 219 2.93 10.47 5.16
C VAL A 219 1.60 10.53 5.90
N ARG A 220 0.96 11.71 5.88
CA ARG A 220 -0.28 11.96 6.66
C ARG A 220 -1.56 12.02 5.83
N ALA A 221 -1.44 12.04 4.51
CA ALA A 221 -2.58 12.19 3.60
C ALA A 221 -3.38 10.89 3.38
N PHE A 222 -2.73 9.75 3.62
CA PHE A 222 -3.27 8.41 3.42
C PHE A 222 -3.11 7.61 4.72
N VAL A 223 -4.09 6.75 5.00
CA VAL A 223 -4.29 6.10 6.29
C VAL A 223 -4.84 4.70 6.05
N GLY A 224 -4.63 3.78 7.00
CA GLY A 224 -5.28 2.48 6.96
C GLY A 224 -6.80 2.61 7.04
N HIS A 225 -7.50 1.54 6.71
CA HIS A 225 -8.95 1.53 6.68
C HIS A 225 -9.55 0.24 7.21
N GLY A 226 -10.79 0.31 7.73
CA GLY A 226 -11.58 -0.90 7.90
C GLY A 226 -11.91 -1.49 6.53
N ILE A 227 -11.91 -2.82 6.45
CA ILE A 227 -12.07 -3.58 5.22
C ILE A 227 -12.99 -4.79 5.45
N GLY A 228 -13.76 -5.15 4.43
CA GLY A 228 -14.71 -6.25 4.48
C GLY A 228 -15.48 -6.40 3.18
N GLU A 229 -16.80 -6.23 3.24
CA GLU A 229 -17.64 -6.23 2.03
C GLU A 229 -17.52 -4.91 1.25
N GLN A 230 -17.08 -3.85 1.92
CA GLN A 230 -16.57 -2.65 1.30
C GLN A 230 -15.04 -2.68 1.29
N PHE A 231 -14.46 -2.23 0.18
CA PHE A 231 -13.02 -2.08 0.05
C PHE A 231 -12.48 -1.12 1.12
N HIS A 232 -13.12 0.05 1.24
CA HIS A 232 -12.80 1.05 2.28
C HIS A 232 -14.06 1.43 3.06
N THR A 233 -14.08 1.11 4.35
CA THR A 233 -15.18 1.49 5.27
C THR A 233 -14.97 2.91 5.85
N ASP A 234 -15.80 3.31 6.82
CA ASP A 234 -15.67 4.59 7.53
C ASP A 234 -14.58 4.59 8.62
N LEU A 235 -14.08 3.42 9.00
CA LEU A 235 -13.01 3.28 9.98
C LEU A 235 -11.68 3.68 9.32
N GLN A 236 -11.02 4.70 9.87
CA GLN A 236 -9.72 5.19 9.40
C GLN A 236 -8.65 4.95 10.47
N ILE A 237 -7.44 4.57 10.06
CA ILE A 237 -6.33 4.21 10.94
C ILE A 237 -5.11 5.07 10.59
N PRO A 238 -4.97 6.25 11.22
CA PRO A 238 -3.81 7.11 10.97
C PRO A 238 -2.48 6.45 11.36
N HIS A 239 -1.48 6.58 10.49
CA HIS A 239 -0.11 6.09 10.74
C HIS A 239 0.76 7.07 11.54
N TYR A 240 0.24 8.27 11.79
CA TYR A 240 0.84 9.30 12.65
C TYR A 240 0.07 9.42 13.95
N TYR A 241 0.69 10.00 14.99
CA TYR A 241 0.00 10.16 16.25
C TYR A 241 -1.10 11.22 16.16
N GLU A 242 -2.36 10.78 16.19
CA GLU A 242 -3.54 11.64 16.31
C GLU A 242 -4.21 11.41 17.68
N PRO A 243 -3.98 12.27 18.68
CA PRO A 243 -4.52 12.07 20.03
C PRO A 243 -6.06 12.09 20.09
N ARG A 244 -6.74 12.63 19.08
CA ARG A 244 -8.21 12.62 18.99
C ARG A 244 -8.77 11.30 18.48
N MET A 245 -7.93 10.40 17.98
CA MET A 245 -8.35 9.06 17.54
C MET A 245 -8.55 8.15 18.76
N THR A 246 -9.72 8.29 19.38
CA THR A 246 -10.10 7.64 20.65
C THR A 246 -10.98 6.41 20.47
N THR A 247 -11.36 6.05 19.24
CA THR A 247 -12.07 4.79 18.95
C THR A 247 -11.28 3.63 19.53
N ILE A 248 -11.97 2.75 20.26
CA ILE A 248 -11.37 1.60 20.93
C ILE A 248 -11.37 0.40 19.99
N MET A 249 -10.25 -0.33 19.96
CA MET A 249 -10.14 -1.59 19.25
C MET A 249 -10.88 -2.68 20.04
N GLU A 250 -11.77 -3.39 19.36
CA GLU A 250 -12.60 -4.45 19.93
C GLU A 250 -12.39 -5.75 19.15
N PRO A 251 -12.47 -6.93 19.81
CA PRO A 251 -12.38 -8.21 19.13
C PRO A 251 -13.36 -8.31 17.96
N GLY A 252 -12.89 -8.82 16.82
CA GLY A 252 -13.64 -8.92 15.57
C GLY A 252 -13.53 -7.69 14.67
N MET A 253 -12.89 -6.60 15.09
CA MET A 253 -12.57 -5.50 14.18
C MET A 253 -11.53 -5.92 13.15
N VAL A 254 -11.83 -5.67 11.87
CA VAL A 254 -10.97 -6.00 10.72
C VAL A 254 -10.56 -4.70 10.00
N PHE A 255 -9.26 -4.49 9.81
CA PHE A 255 -8.71 -3.28 9.20
C PHE A 255 -7.28 -3.47 8.69
N THR A 256 -6.81 -2.51 7.90
CA THR A 256 -5.44 -2.44 7.40
C THR A 256 -4.57 -1.54 8.27
N ILE A 257 -3.28 -1.87 8.34
CA ILE A 257 -2.21 -0.98 8.80
C ILE A 257 -1.21 -0.92 7.64
N GLU A 258 -0.97 0.26 7.08
CA GLU A 258 -0.29 0.43 5.79
C GLU A 258 0.68 1.64 5.75
N PRO A 259 1.62 1.78 6.70
CA PRO A 259 2.42 3.00 6.85
C PRO A 259 3.27 3.31 5.61
N MET A 260 3.07 4.51 5.07
CA MET A 260 3.92 5.10 4.03
C MET A 260 4.97 6.01 4.69
N ILE A 261 6.25 5.63 4.54
CA ILE A 261 7.38 6.31 5.17
C ILE A 261 8.24 6.97 4.09
N SER A 262 8.60 8.24 4.29
CA SER A 262 9.37 9.06 3.36
C SER A 262 10.79 9.33 3.87
N MET A 263 11.77 9.28 2.96
CA MET A 263 13.14 9.73 3.22
C MET A 263 13.25 11.24 3.42
N GLY A 264 12.32 12.00 2.84
CA GLY A 264 12.31 13.45 2.82
C GLY A 264 11.07 13.98 3.51
N THR A 265 10.20 14.62 2.73
CA THR A 265 8.92 15.12 3.25
C THR A 265 7.79 14.11 3.10
N GLY A 266 6.86 14.10 4.06
CA GLY A 266 5.55 13.45 4.00
C GLY A 266 4.46 14.31 3.37
N GLN A 267 4.81 15.50 2.86
CA GLN A 267 3.91 16.29 1.99
C GLN A 267 3.84 15.65 0.61
N HIS A 268 2.67 15.68 -0.01
CA HIS A 268 2.39 15.00 -1.27
C HIS A 268 1.92 15.97 -2.36
N LYS A 269 1.97 15.49 -3.60
CA LYS A 269 1.27 16.03 -4.78
C LYS A 269 0.55 14.86 -5.46
N ILE A 270 -0.56 15.14 -6.13
CA ILE A 270 -1.24 14.19 -7.00
C ILE A 270 -0.91 14.56 -8.45
N TRP A 271 -0.62 13.57 -9.28
CA TRP A 271 -0.44 13.77 -10.72
C TRP A 271 -1.76 14.12 -11.42
N ASP A 272 -1.68 14.55 -12.68
CA ASP A 272 -2.86 14.90 -13.48
C ASP A 272 -3.74 13.67 -13.84
N ASP A 273 -3.31 12.46 -13.45
CA ASP A 273 -4.09 11.22 -13.55
C ASP A 273 -5.09 11.01 -12.39
N ASP A 274 -5.17 11.96 -11.45
CA ASP A 274 -6.02 11.96 -10.24
C ASP A 274 -5.71 10.86 -9.19
N TRP A 275 -4.70 10.01 -9.42
CA TRP A 275 -4.40 8.85 -8.57
C TRP A 275 -2.99 8.88 -8.01
N THR A 276 -1.98 9.02 -8.87
CA THR A 276 -0.58 8.81 -8.51
C THR A 276 -0.14 9.88 -7.52
N ALA A 277 0.06 9.47 -6.26
CA ALA A 277 0.51 10.36 -5.20
C ALA A 277 2.03 10.30 -5.09
N VAL A 278 2.72 11.43 -5.16
CA VAL A 278 4.18 11.52 -5.07
C VAL A 278 4.63 12.44 -3.94
N THR A 279 5.82 12.23 -3.39
CA THR A 279 6.40 13.16 -2.42
C THR A 279 6.64 14.53 -3.06
N ALA A 280 6.32 15.60 -2.32
CA ALA A 280 6.42 16.96 -2.83
C ALA A 280 7.86 17.40 -3.14
N ASP A 281 8.86 16.74 -2.54
CA ASP A 281 10.29 17.00 -2.73
C ASP A 281 11.01 15.95 -3.60
N GLY A 282 10.31 14.94 -4.12
CA GLY A 282 10.88 13.89 -4.98
C GLY A 282 11.77 12.88 -4.24
N SER A 283 11.67 12.82 -2.91
CA SER A 283 12.35 11.78 -2.13
C SER A 283 11.61 10.45 -2.21
N ARG A 284 12.36 9.36 -2.11
CA ARG A 284 11.78 8.01 -2.12
C ARG A 284 10.87 7.75 -0.92
N THR A 285 9.89 6.89 -1.16
CA THR A 285 8.95 6.35 -0.18
C THR A 285 8.91 4.84 -0.23
N ALA A 286 8.55 4.23 0.88
CA ALA A 286 8.24 2.81 0.95
C ALA A 286 6.95 2.62 1.76
N GLN A 287 6.26 1.52 1.47
CA GLN A 287 5.04 1.11 2.14
C GLN A 287 5.05 -0.42 2.31
N PHE A 288 4.44 -0.87 3.40
CA PHE A 288 4.08 -2.25 3.67
C PHE A 288 2.69 -2.26 4.30
N GLU A 289 1.93 -3.32 4.07
CA GLU A 289 0.58 -3.43 4.58
C GLU A 289 0.19 -4.85 4.93
N HIS A 290 -0.60 -4.94 6.01
CA HIS A 290 -1.39 -6.13 6.30
C HIS A 290 -2.84 -5.77 6.63
N THR A 291 -3.77 -6.56 6.08
CA THR A 291 -5.10 -6.76 6.67
C THR A 291 -4.98 -7.62 7.93
N ILE A 292 -5.58 -7.16 9.03
CA ILE A 292 -5.56 -7.82 10.34
C ILE A 292 -6.95 -7.91 10.97
N VAL A 293 -7.09 -8.77 11.98
CA VAL A 293 -8.25 -8.82 12.87
C VAL A 293 -7.84 -8.73 14.34
N VAL A 294 -8.57 -7.95 15.13
CA VAL A 294 -8.40 -7.90 16.59
C VAL A 294 -8.99 -9.18 17.20
N THR A 295 -8.21 -9.87 18.02
CA THR A 295 -8.64 -11.07 18.74
C THR A 295 -8.91 -10.76 20.21
N GLY A 296 -9.45 -11.72 20.96
CA GLY A 296 -9.68 -11.56 22.40
C GLY A 296 -8.42 -11.30 23.22
N THR A 297 -7.23 -11.60 22.67
CA THR A 297 -5.94 -11.48 23.37
C THR A 297 -4.89 -10.66 22.62
N GLY A 298 -5.21 -10.12 21.44
CA GLY A 298 -4.24 -9.40 20.61
C GLY A 298 -4.73 -9.22 19.18
N VAL A 299 -3.94 -9.70 18.22
CA VAL A 299 -4.15 -9.51 16.78
C VAL A 299 -3.80 -10.78 16.02
N GLU A 300 -4.49 -11.01 14.91
CA GLU A 300 -4.14 -12.01 13.90
C GLU A 300 -3.93 -11.29 12.56
N ILE A 301 -2.84 -11.62 11.86
CA ILE A 301 -2.57 -11.14 10.50
C ILE A 301 -3.26 -12.09 9.52
N LEU A 302 -4.08 -11.55 8.62
CA LEU A 302 -4.88 -12.35 7.68
C LEU A 302 -4.24 -12.50 6.31
N THR A 303 -3.15 -11.77 6.06
CA THR A 303 -2.46 -11.66 4.77
C THR A 303 -1.08 -12.29 4.83
N THR A 304 -1.05 -13.56 5.21
CA THR A 304 0.15 -14.41 5.21
C THR A 304 -0.01 -15.52 4.18
N THR A 305 1.10 -15.93 3.55
CA THR A 305 1.15 -17.21 2.84
C THR A 305 1.32 -18.38 3.81
N ALA A 306 0.94 -19.58 3.38
CA ALA A 306 0.97 -20.81 4.19
C ALA A 306 2.38 -21.41 4.35
#